data_AF-A0A1D6K096-F1
#
_entry.id   AF-A0A1D6K096-F1
#
_cell.length_a   1.000
_cell.length_b   1.000
_cell.length_c   1.000
_cell.angle_alpha   90.00
_cell.angle_beta   90.00
_cell.angle_gamma   90.00
#
_symmetry.space_group_name_H-M   'P 1'
#
loop_
_entity.id
_entity.type
_entity.pdbx_description
1 polymer ?
#
loop_
_entity_poly.entity_id
_entity_poly.type
_entity_poly.pdbx_seq_one_letter_code
_entity_poly.pdbx_strand_id
1 'polypeptide(L)' 'MVNQKPLFPGDSEIDELFKIFRMLGTPNEQSWPGVSCLPDFKTAFPRWQSQDLATIVPNLEPAGLDLLSVSQMDC' A
#
# COMPACT_ATOMS: atom_id res chain seq x y z
N MET A 1 -10.00 2.40 -16.88
CA MET A 1 -9.43 2.40 -15.51
C MET A 1 -10.58 2.38 -14.51
N VAL A 2 -10.44 1.66 -13.39
CA VAL A 2 -11.54 1.33 -12.45
C VAL A 2 -12.07 2.56 -11.73
N ASN A 3 -11.20 3.26 -10.99
CA ASN A 3 -11.60 4.37 -10.12
C ASN A 3 -11.67 5.73 -10.84
N GLN A 4 -11.22 5.82 -12.09
CA GLN A 4 -11.13 7.08 -12.87
C GLN A 4 -10.30 8.19 -12.20
N LYS A 5 -9.57 7.86 -11.13
CA LYS A 5 -8.70 8.75 -10.36
C LYS A 5 -7.44 7.98 -9.92
N PRO A 6 -6.32 8.69 -9.65
CA PRO A 6 -5.12 8.06 -9.11
C PRO A 6 -5.43 7.35 -7.78
N LEU A 7 -4.81 6.19 -7.57
CA LEU A 7 -4.97 5.42 -6.34
C LEU A 7 -4.24 6.09 -5.16
N PHE A 8 -3.09 6.69 -5.48
CA PHE A 8 -2.23 7.42 -4.56
C PHE A 8 -1.95 8.81 -5.17
N PRO A 9 -2.74 9.83 -4.85
CA PRO A 9 -2.57 11.16 -5.41
C PRO A 9 -1.66 12.02 -4.52
N GLY A 10 -0.40 11.66 -4.33
CA GLY A 10 0.56 12.37 -3.48
C GLY A 10 1.05 13.71 -4.03
N ASP A 11 1.36 14.65 -3.14
CA ASP A 11 1.92 15.96 -3.48
C ASP A 11 3.43 16.09 -3.20
N SER A 12 4.01 15.08 -2.54
CA SER A 12 5.42 14.93 -2.19
C SER A 12 5.76 13.46 -1.98
N GLU A 13 7.05 13.12 -1.94
CA GLU A 13 7.51 11.74 -1.73
C GLU A 13 6.97 11.14 -0.41
N ILE A 14 6.96 11.92 0.66
CA ILE A 14 6.49 11.46 1.97
C ILE A 14 4.97 11.31 2.02
N ASP A 15 4.23 12.19 1.36
CA ASP A 15 2.78 12.12 1.28
C ASP A 15 2.31 10.96 0.40
N GLU A 16 2.98 10.73 -0.73
CA GLU A 16 2.77 9.56 -1.58
C GLU A 16 3.02 8.26 -0.79
N LEU A 17 4.14 8.18 -0.06
CA LEU A 17 4.47 7.02 0.79
C LEU A 17 3.41 6.80 1.87
N PHE A 18 2.94 7.86 2.53
CA PHE A 18 1.90 7.75 3.54
C PHE A 18 0.54 7.36 2.96
N LYS A 19 0.22 7.77 1.73
CA LYS A 19 -1.00 7.31 1.03
C LYS A 19 -0.93 5.83 0.71
N ILE A 20 0.23 5.33 0.30
CA ILE A 20 0.47 3.89 0.12
C ILE A 20 0.27 3.16 1.45
N PHE A 21 0.95 3.59 2.53
CA PHE A 21 0.84 2.91 3.83
C PHE A 21 -0.55 2.98 4.44
N ARG A 22 -1.31 4.06 4.24
CA ARG A 22 -2.69 4.14 4.71
C ARG A 22 -3.60 3.12 4.04
N MET A 23 -3.32 2.77 2.79
CA MET A 23 -4.13 1.83 2.02
C MET A 23 -3.67 0.39 2.24
N LEU A 24 -2.37 0.13 2.14
CA LEU A 24 -1.79 -1.22 2.16
C LEU A 24 -1.25 -1.63 3.54
N GLY A 25 -1.24 -0.71 4.50
CA GLY A 25 -0.61 -0.88 5.81
C GLY A 25 0.85 -0.41 5.82
N THR A 26 1.33 -0.01 7.00
CA THR A 26 2.75 0.33 7.16
C THR A 26 3.57 -0.96 7.22
N PRO A 27 4.57 -1.15 6.34
CA PRO A 27 5.35 -2.38 6.31
C PRO A 27 6.13 -2.61 7.60
N ASN A 28 6.36 -3.88 7.91
CA ASN A 28 7.16 -4.34 9.02
C ASN A 28 8.06 -5.51 8.54
N GLU A 29 8.92 -6.02 9.41
CA GLU A 29 9.85 -7.09 9.05
C GLU A 29 9.16 -8.42 8.69
N GLN A 30 7.89 -8.58 9.04
CA GLN A 30 7.09 -9.74 8.65
C GLN A 30 6.55 -9.61 7.23
N SER A 31 6.06 -8.43 6.84
CA SER A 31 5.49 -8.17 5.50
C SER A 31 6.54 -7.78 4.46
N TRP A 32 7.64 -7.16 4.90
CA TRP A 32 8.78 -6.78 4.06
C TRP A 32 10.08 -6.91 4.88
N PRO A 33 10.74 -8.08 4.82
CA PRO A 33 12.03 -8.29 5.49
C PRO A 33 13.10 -7.28 5.04
N GLY A 34 13.76 -6.63 5.98
CA GLY A 34 14.79 -5.62 5.74
C GLY A 34 14.26 -4.19 5.57
N VAL A 35 12.95 -3.96 5.64
CA VAL A 35 12.36 -2.63 5.46
C VAL A 35 12.90 -1.61 6.48
N SER A 36 13.19 -2.04 7.72
CA SER A 36 13.75 -1.17 8.76
C SER A 36 15.19 -0.71 8.49
N CYS A 37 15.89 -1.40 7.60
CA CYS A 37 17.27 -1.08 7.22
C CYS A 37 17.35 -0.11 6.04
N LEU A 38 16.23 0.24 5.40
CA LEU A 38 16.22 1.18 4.29
C LEU A 38 16.59 2.60 4.77
N PRO A 39 17.44 3.35 4.03
CA PRO A 39 17.95 4.66 4.47
C PRO A 39 16.87 5.67 4.90
N ASP A 40 15.76 5.66 4.16
CA ASP A 40 14.66 6.61 4.35
C ASP A 40 13.49 6.05 5.15
N PHE A 41 13.54 4.77 5.53
CA PHE A 41 12.55 4.21 6.42
C PHE A 41 12.81 4.67 7.85
N LYS A 42 11.85 5.38 8.44
CA LYS A 42 11.95 5.85 9.82
C LYS A 42 11.05 5.00 10.70
N THR A 43 11.60 4.49 11.79
CA THR A 43 10.84 3.75 12.81
C THR A 43 9.73 4.58 13.46
N ALA A 44 9.83 5.90 13.38
CA ALA A 44 8.84 6.88 13.83
C ALA A 44 7.67 7.10 12.85
N PHE A 45 7.67 6.47 11.66
CA PHE A 45 6.52 6.57 10.76
C PHE A 45 5.24 6.02 11.42
N PRO A 46 4.07 6.64 11.16
CA PRO A 46 2.82 6.14 11.71
C PRO A 46 2.56 4.70 11.25
N ARG A 47 1.93 3.91 12.13
CA ARG A 47 1.55 2.53 11.87
C ARG A 47 0.09 2.48 11.45
N TRP A 48 -0.16 2.20 10.17
CA TRP A 48 -1.49 1.98 9.60
C TRP A 48 -1.74 0.50 9.37
N GLN A 49 -2.99 0.10 9.54
CA GLN A 49 -3.48 -1.23 9.14
C GLN A 49 -3.88 -1.20 7.67
N SER A 50 -3.71 -2.33 6.97
CA SER A 50 -4.18 -2.48 5.60
C SER A 50 -5.70 -2.33 5.53
N GLN A 51 -6.18 -1.63 4.51
CA GLN A 51 -7.60 -1.56 4.19
C GLN A 51 -7.98 -2.69 3.23
N ASP A 52 -9.25 -3.08 3.25
CA ASP A 52 -9.79 -4.03 2.27
C ASP A 52 -9.85 -3.38 0.88
N LEU A 53 -9.15 -3.96 -0.09
CA LEU A 53 -9.11 -3.47 -1.47
C LEU A 53 -10.50 -3.40 -2.11
N ALA A 54 -11.43 -4.28 -1.74
CA ALA A 54 -12.81 -4.23 -2.23
C ALA A 54 -13.51 -2.91 -1.87
N THR A 55 -13.12 -2.27 -0.75
CA THR A 55 -13.64 -0.96 -0.35
C THR A 55 -13.02 0.19 -1.15
N ILE A 56 -11.79 0.01 -1.64
CA ILE A 56 -11.04 1.04 -2.37
C ILE A 56 -11.39 1.04 -3.86
N VAL A 57 -11.62 -0.14 -4.43
CA VAL A 57 -11.98 -0.35 -5.84
C VAL A 57 -13.32 -1.10 -5.94
N PRO A 58 -14.45 -0.49 -5.54
CA PRO A 58 -15.73 -1.18 -5.38
C PRO A 58 -16.33 -1.71 -6.69
N ASN A 59 -15.89 -1.17 -7.84
CA ASN A 59 -16.34 -1.58 -9.16
C ASN A 59 -15.42 -2.62 -9.82
N LEU A 60 -14.43 -3.14 -9.08
CA LEU A 60 -13.54 -4.17 -9.59
C LEU A 60 -14.14 -5.55 -9.36
N GLU A 61 -14.13 -6.37 -10.40
CA GLU A 61 -14.61 -7.75 -10.31
C GLU A 61 -13.67 -8.62 -9.44
N PRO A 62 -14.15 -9.77 -8.92
CA PRO A 62 -13.36 -10.62 -8.03
C PRO A 62 -12.01 -11.06 -8.61
N ALA A 63 -11.93 -11.35 -9.91
CA ALA A 63 -10.67 -11.70 -10.56
C ALA A 63 -9.67 -10.54 -10.57
N GLY A 64 -10.15 -9.30 -10.69
CA GLY A 64 -9.30 -8.11 -10.59
C GLY A 64 -8.87 -7.83 -9.15
N LEU A 65 -9.75 -8.07 -8.17
CA LEU A 65 -9.39 -7.96 -6.76
C LEU A 65 -8.34 -9.00 -6.37
N ASP A 66 -8.50 -10.23 -6.81
CA ASP A 66 -7.52 -11.31 -6.66
C ASP A 66 -6.17 -10.87 -7.22
N LEU A 67 -6.13 -10.44 -8.49
CA LEU A 67 -4.92 -9.95 -9.14
C LEU A 67 -4.21 -8.82 -8.34
N LEU A 68 -4.96 -7.87 -7.78
CA LEU A 68 -4.38 -6.78 -6.97
C LEU A 68 -3.93 -7.26 -5.58
N SER A 69 -4.54 -8.31 -5.05
CA SER A 69 -4.17 -8.88 -3.75
C SER A 69 -2.87 -9.68 -3.78
N VAL A 70 -2.48 -10.26 -4.92
CA VAL A 70 -1.30 -11.14 -5.04
C VAL A 70 0.02 -10.40 -5.27
N SER A 71 0.12 -9.10 -4.96
CA SER A 71 1.44 -8.46 -4.85
C SER A 71 2.11 -8.83 -3.53
N GLN A 72 2.30 -10.13 -3.28
CA GLN A 72 3.41 -10.54 -2.42
C GLN A 72 4.67 -10.14 -3.18
N MET A 73 5.45 -9.25 -2.56
CA MET A 73 6.84 -9.05 -2.93
C MET A 73 7.58 -10.35 -2.63
N ASP A 74 7.41 -11.36 -3.49
CA ASP A 74 8.39 -12.42 -3.64
C ASP A 74 9.67 -11.72 -4.12
N CYS A 75 10.69 -11.78 -3.28
CA CYS A 75 12.06 -11.40 -3.62
C CYS A 75 12.60 -12.35 -4.69
#